data_AF-A0AAV0Q418-F1
#
_entry.id   AF-A0AAV0Q418-F1
#
_cell.length_a   1.000
_cell.length_b   1.000
_cell.length_c   1.000
_cell.angle_alpha   90.00
_cell.angle_beta   90.00
_cell.angle_gamma   90.00
#
_symmetry.space_group_name_H-M   'P 1'
#
loop_
_entity.id
_entity.type
_entity.pdbx_description
1 polymer ?
#
loop_
_entity_poly.entity_id
_entity_poly.type
_entity_poly.pdbx_seq_one_letter_code
_entity_poly.pdbx_strand_id
1 'polypeptide(L)'
;AKIPLSILGLPFQSGIVVGEAKELSLNLSTFFDSGPSFEVAYRPNDSWNPFSLMLKTGSGSFGSPTSSPMVMSAEFNLVGKGNPSFMLHFKLRFGDFSIKKSQASSGWRRV
;
A
#
# COMPACT_ATOMS: atom_id res chain seq x y z
N ALA A 1 -14.42 -4.06 8.09
CA ALA A 1 -13.70 -4.96 9.02
C ALA A 1 -12.66 -5.77 8.25
N LYS A 2 -11.56 -6.20 8.88
CA LYS A 2 -10.52 -7.05 8.27
C LYS A 2 -10.70 -8.48 8.74
N ILE A 3 -10.74 -9.42 7.80
CA ILE A 3 -11.00 -10.85 8.06
C ILE A 3 -9.78 -11.63 7.57
N PRO A 4 -9.04 -12.32 8.47
CA PRO A 4 -7.98 -13.21 8.04
C PRO A 4 -8.58 -14.41 7.31
N LEU A 5 -7.96 -14.81 6.20
CA LEU A 5 -8.36 -15.92 5.35
C LEU A 5 -7.12 -16.73 4.97
N SER A 6 -7.28 -18.03 4.73
CA SER A 6 -6.22 -18.87 4.17
C SER A 6 -6.68 -19.41 2.83
N ILE A 7 -5.91 -19.14 1.77
CA ILE A 7 -6.20 -19.61 0.40
C ILE A 7 -5.00 -20.44 -0.03
N LEU A 8 -5.24 -21.73 -0.33
CA LEU A 8 -4.19 -22.68 -0.72
C LEU A 8 -3.03 -22.78 0.32
N GLY A 9 -3.33 -22.56 1.60
CA GLY A 9 -2.35 -22.60 2.69
C GLY A 9 -1.55 -21.31 2.90
N LEU A 10 -1.80 -20.26 2.11
CA LEU A 10 -1.16 -18.97 2.26
C LEU A 10 -2.05 -18.00 3.06
N PRO A 11 -1.50 -17.24 4.02
CA PRO A 11 -2.25 -16.25 4.79
C PRO A 11 -2.58 -15.01 3.96
N PHE A 12 -3.88 -14.72 3.89
CA PHE A 12 -4.44 -13.51 3.32
C PHE A 12 -5.27 -12.77 4.37
N GLN A 13 -5.54 -11.50 4.10
CA GLN A 13 -6.44 -10.68 4.86
C GLN A 13 -7.38 -9.99 3.88
N SER A 14 -8.67 -10.30 3.94
CA SER A 14 -9.68 -9.55 3.22
C SER A 14 -10.18 -8.40 4.06
N GLY A 15 -10.73 -7.38 3.41
CA GLY A 15 -11.31 -6.25 4.08
C GLY A 15 -12.38 -5.60 3.23
N ILE A 16 -13.41 -5.10 3.90
CA ILE A 16 -14.39 -4.22 3.29
C ILE A 16 -14.27 -2.88 4.00
N VAL A 17 -14.04 -1.83 3.21
CA VAL A 17 -14.08 -0.44 3.63
C VAL A 17 -15.34 0.16 3.04
N VAL A 18 -16.18 0.71 3.91
CA VAL A 18 -17.40 1.43 3.54
C VAL A 18 -17.31 2.78 4.24
N GLY A 19 -17.20 3.86 3.47
CA GLY A 19 -17.24 5.24 3.95
C GLY A 19 -18.43 5.98 3.34
N GLU A 20 -18.21 7.16 2.77
CA GLU A 20 -19.24 7.91 2.04
C GLU A 20 -19.71 7.17 0.76
N ALA A 21 -20.75 7.65 0.06
CA ALA A 21 -21.35 6.95 -1.09
C ALA A 21 -20.35 6.55 -2.21
N LYS A 22 -19.17 7.18 -2.28
CA LYS A 22 -18.08 6.85 -3.21
C LYS A 22 -16.96 5.98 -2.62
N GLU A 23 -16.95 5.72 -1.32
CA GLU A 23 -15.85 5.07 -0.58
C GLU A 23 -16.14 3.60 -0.23
N LEU A 24 -16.75 2.86 -1.18
CA LEU A 24 -16.85 1.40 -1.08
C LEU A 24 -15.62 0.77 -1.71
N SER A 25 -14.87 -0.04 -0.96
CA SER A 25 -13.77 -0.84 -1.49
C SER A 25 -13.66 -2.22 -0.87
N LEU A 26 -13.35 -3.21 -1.71
CA LEU A 26 -13.04 -4.59 -1.35
C LEU A 26 -11.54 -4.80 -1.48
N ASN A 27 -10.87 -5.14 -0.39
CA ASN A 27 -9.43 -5.31 -0.36
C ASN A 27 -9.08 -6.77 -0.06
N LEU A 28 -8.04 -7.28 -0.70
CA LEU A 28 -7.45 -8.57 -0.42
C LEU A 28 -5.93 -8.40 -0.39
N SER A 29 -5.32 -8.60 0.78
CA SER A 29 -3.88 -8.48 0.95
C SER A 29 -3.23 -9.76 1.44
N THR A 30 -1.96 -9.97 1.14
CA THR A 30 -1.17 -11.03 1.78
C THR A 30 -0.81 -10.64 3.21
N PHE A 31 -0.76 -11.63 4.11
CA PHE A 31 -0.46 -11.44 5.53
C PHE A 31 0.69 -12.35 5.98
N PHE A 32 1.84 -12.20 5.32
CA PHE A 32 3.05 -12.92 5.68
C PHE A 32 3.83 -12.18 6.78
N ASP A 33 4.45 -12.93 7.69
CA ASP A 33 5.36 -12.36 8.70
C ASP A 33 6.70 -11.90 8.09
N SER A 34 7.11 -12.53 6.98
CA SER A 34 8.35 -12.23 6.25
C SER A 34 8.05 -11.94 4.78
N GLY A 35 8.82 -11.05 4.16
CA GLY A 35 8.65 -10.69 2.75
C GLY A 35 7.65 -9.57 2.48
N PRO A 36 7.63 -9.04 1.24
CA PRO A 36 6.72 -7.96 0.87
C PRO A 36 5.25 -8.38 0.96
N SER A 37 4.37 -7.41 1.17
CA SER A 37 2.92 -7.60 1.14
C SER A 37 2.32 -7.02 -0.13
N PHE A 38 1.38 -7.74 -0.73
CA PHE A 38 0.63 -7.31 -1.90
C PHE A 38 -0.83 -7.13 -1.50
N GLU A 39 -1.47 -6.07 -1.95
CA GLU A 39 -2.88 -5.77 -1.71
C GLU A 39 -3.56 -5.44 -3.04
N VAL A 40 -4.62 -6.15 -3.38
CA VAL A 40 -5.51 -5.82 -4.49
C VAL A 40 -6.75 -5.18 -3.90
N ALA A 41 -7.16 -4.04 -4.45
CA ALA A 41 -8.39 -3.36 -4.05
C ALA A 41 -9.32 -3.13 -5.25
N TYR A 42 -10.61 -3.39 -5.03
CA TYR A 42 -11.68 -3.15 -5.98
C TYR A 42 -12.63 -2.08 -5.44
N ARG A 43 -12.83 -1.00 -6.20
CA ARG A 43 -13.66 0.17 -5.88
C ARG A 43 -14.82 0.24 -6.87
N PRO A 44 -15.96 -0.43 -6.61
CA PRO A 44 -17.08 -0.49 -7.57
C PRO A 44 -17.64 0.89 -7.93
N ASN A 45 -17.55 1.87 -7.03
CA ASN A 45 -18.09 3.20 -7.23
C ASN A 45 -17.12 4.16 -7.95
N ASP A 46 -15.89 3.71 -8.23
CA ASP A 46 -14.91 4.44 -9.04
C ASP A 46 -14.86 3.82 -10.45
N SER A 47 -15.70 4.35 -11.35
CA SER A 47 -15.77 3.88 -12.73
C SER A 47 -14.51 4.14 -13.55
N TRP A 48 -13.61 5.01 -13.09
CA TRP A 48 -12.37 5.35 -13.80
C TRP A 48 -11.19 4.48 -13.36
N ASN A 49 -11.11 4.15 -12.06
CA ASN A 49 -10.06 3.31 -11.49
C ASN A 49 -10.63 2.25 -10.53
N PRO A 50 -11.42 1.29 -11.05
CA PRO A 50 -12.08 0.30 -10.20
C PRO A 50 -11.11 -0.70 -9.60
N PHE A 51 -9.92 -0.91 -10.18
CA PHE A 51 -8.93 -1.87 -9.69
C PHE A 51 -7.59 -1.20 -9.42
N SER A 52 -7.02 -1.50 -8.26
CA SER A 52 -5.68 -1.07 -7.86
C SER A 52 -4.87 -2.21 -7.25
N LEU A 53 -3.56 -2.16 -7.48
CA LEU A 53 -2.57 -3.04 -6.88
C LEU A 53 -1.63 -2.22 -6.03
N MET A 54 -1.43 -2.63 -4.79
CA MET A 54 -0.52 -1.98 -3.86
C MET A 54 0.55 -2.96 -3.38
N LEU A 55 1.81 -2.59 -3.57
CA LEU A 55 2.97 -3.27 -3.02
C LEU A 55 3.40 -2.55 -1.73
N LYS A 56 3.61 -3.29 -0.65
CA LYS A 56 4.11 -2.79 0.62
C LYS A 56 5.38 -3.53 1.02
N THR A 57 6.41 -2.78 1.35
CA THR A 57 7.65 -3.29 1.91
C THR A 57 7.97 -2.53 3.19
N GLY A 58 8.76 -3.11 4.06
CA GLY A 58 9.24 -2.44 5.26
C GLY A 58 10.62 -2.92 5.67
N SER A 59 11.10 -2.41 6.79
CA SER A 59 12.37 -2.80 7.39
C SER A 59 12.32 -4.10 8.21
N GLY A 60 11.22 -4.87 8.11
CA GLY A 60 11.07 -6.16 8.80
C GLY A 60 11.77 -7.31 8.07
N SER A 61 11.61 -8.54 8.57
CA SER A 61 12.21 -9.76 8.00
C SER A 61 11.97 -9.87 6.50
N PHE A 62 13.05 -10.00 5.73
CA PHE A 62 13.03 -10.10 4.26
C PHE A 62 12.20 -8.99 3.56
N GLY A 63 12.12 -7.79 4.15
CA GLY A 63 11.36 -6.68 3.59
C GLY A 63 9.90 -6.60 4.06
N SER A 64 9.55 -7.32 5.12
CA SER A 64 8.19 -7.35 5.66
C SER A 64 7.73 -5.99 6.19
N PRO A 65 6.52 -5.53 5.81
CA PRO A 65 5.91 -4.34 6.41
C PRO A 65 5.28 -4.62 7.79
N THR A 66 5.21 -5.89 8.21
CA THR A 66 4.60 -6.31 9.49
C THR A 66 5.46 -5.85 10.67
N SER A 67 4.84 -5.13 11.61
CA SER A 67 5.51 -4.48 12.77
C SER A 67 6.68 -3.54 12.43
N SER A 68 6.87 -3.17 11.15
CA SER A 68 8.00 -2.34 10.75
C SER A 68 7.82 -0.86 11.16
N PRO A 69 8.88 -0.18 11.67
CA PRO A 69 8.88 1.26 11.94
C PRO A 69 8.87 2.13 10.68
N MET A 70 9.15 1.57 9.51
CA MET A 70 9.15 2.28 8.22
C MET A 70 8.57 1.37 7.14
N VAL A 71 7.48 1.82 6.52
CA VAL A 71 6.79 1.09 5.44
C VAL A 71 6.82 1.94 4.17
N MET A 72 7.34 1.38 3.09
CA MET A 72 7.23 1.95 1.75
C MET A 72 6.07 1.26 1.02
N SER A 73 5.24 2.02 0.33
CA SER A 73 4.17 1.49 -0.49
C SER A 73 4.12 2.12 -1.87
N ALA A 74 3.77 1.33 -2.86
CA ALA A 74 3.54 1.76 -4.22
C ALA A 74 2.16 1.27 -4.66
N GLU A 75 1.28 2.19 -5.07
CA GLU A 75 -0.06 1.90 -5.58
C GLU A 75 -0.10 2.15 -7.09
N PHE A 76 -0.65 1.18 -7.81
CA PHE A 76 -0.79 1.17 -9.26
C PHE A 76 -2.27 1.00 -9.60
N ASN A 77 -2.77 1.86 -10.49
CA ASN A 77 -4.09 1.67 -11.08
C ASN A 77 -3.97 0.65 -12.23
N LEU A 78 -4.75 -0.43 -12.18
CA LEU A 78 -4.62 -1.54 -13.14
C LEU A 78 -5.39 -1.32 -14.44
N VAL A 79 -6.47 -0.54 -14.39
CA VAL A 79 -7.38 -0.34 -15.54
C VAL A 79 -7.40 1.10 -16.03
N GLY A 80 -7.29 2.09 -15.13
CA GLY A 80 -7.33 3.49 -15.51
C GLY A 80 -5.96 4.09 -15.81
N LYS A 81 -5.98 5.23 -16.51
CA LYS A 81 -4.78 6.00 -16.90
C LYS A 81 -4.30 6.85 -15.72
N GLY A 82 -3.93 6.20 -14.62
CA GLY A 82 -3.45 6.85 -13.40
C GLY A 82 -1.94 6.73 -13.24
N ASN A 83 -1.27 7.78 -12.78
CA ASN A 83 0.14 7.68 -12.38
C ASN A 83 0.27 6.79 -11.13
N PRO A 84 1.35 6.01 -11.01
CA PRO A 84 1.62 5.28 -9.78
C PRO A 84 1.85 6.26 -8.63
N SER A 85 1.36 5.90 -7.44
CA SER A 85 1.56 6.66 -6.22
C SER A 85 2.57 5.94 -5.32
N PHE A 86 3.53 6.68 -4.78
CA PHE A 86 4.52 6.14 -3.85
C PHE A 86 4.39 6.85 -2.51
N MET A 87 4.29 6.07 -1.44
CA MET A 87 4.14 6.58 -0.09
C MET A 87 5.21 5.96 0.80
N LEU A 88 5.70 6.75 1.75
CA LEU A 88 6.63 6.30 2.77
C LEU A 88 6.07 6.68 4.13
N HIS A 89 5.75 5.68 4.95
CA HIS A 89 5.08 5.83 6.23
C HIS A 89 6.01 5.41 7.37
N PHE A 90 6.26 6.31 8.31
CA PHE A 90 7.03 6.04 9.51
C PHE A 90 6.10 5.81 10.70
N LYS A 91 6.20 4.65 11.35
CA LYS A 91 5.44 4.26 12.56
C LYS A 91 6.34 4.37 13.78
N LEU A 92 6.60 5.60 14.21
CA LEU A 92 7.49 5.87 15.33
C LEU A 92 6.79 5.52 16.64
N ARG A 93 7.42 4.65 17.45
CA ARG A 93 6.85 4.14 18.71
C ARG A 93 7.46 4.77 19.97
N PHE A 94 8.42 5.69 19.85
CA PHE A 94 9.10 6.35 20.99
C PHE A 94 9.82 7.67 20.59
N GLY A 95 9.87 8.66 21.50
CA GLY A 95 10.81 9.80 21.52
C GLY A 95 10.47 11.07 20.71
N ASP A 96 11.20 12.17 20.99
CA ASP A 96 11.25 13.42 20.19
C ASP A 96 12.09 13.20 18.93
N PHE A 97 11.47 13.23 17.76
CA PHE A 97 12.16 13.07 16.48
C PHE A 97 11.79 14.19 15.51
N SER A 98 12.75 14.56 14.66
CA SER A 98 12.56 15.52 13.57
C SER A 98 12.82 14.82 12.24
N ILE A 99 11.84 14.87 11.34
CA ILE A 99 12.00 14.38 9.95
C ILE A 99 12.09 15.59 9.04
N LYS A 100 13.25 15.81 8.42
CA LYS A 100 13.41 16.75 7.30
C LYS A 100 13.70 15.97 6.01
N LYS A 101 12.81 16.10 5.03
CA LYS A 101 12.98 15.59 3.67
C LYS A 101 13.03 16.78 2.70
N SER A 102 14.05 16.87 1.85
CA SER A 102 14.06 17.76 0.68
C SER A 102 14.33 16.94 -0.58
N GLN A 103 13.46 17.07 -1.58
CA GLN A 103 13.68 16.53 -2.92
C GLN A 103 13.77 17.69 -3.91
N ALA A 104 14.78 17.65 -4.78
CA ALA A 104 14.85 18.50 -5.97
C ALA A 104 15.15 17.60 -7.17
N SER A 105 14.38 17.74 -8.24
CA SER A 105 14.57 17.01 -9.50
C SER A 105 15.25 17.93 -10.50
N SER A 106 16.38 17.51 -11.08
CA SER A 106 16.99 18.19 -12.23
C SER A 106 16.47 17.55 -13.51
N GLY A 107 15.69 18.32 -14.28
CA GLY A 107 15.30 17.95 -15.63
C GLY A 107 16.53 17.91 -16.55
N TRP A 108 16.69 16.82 -17.30
CA TRP A 108 17.75 16.68 -18.30
C TRP A 108 17.49 17.69 -19.44
N ARG A 109 18.26 18.80 -19.48
CA ARG A 109 18.27 19.69 -20.65
C ARG A 109 18.97 18.96 -21.79
N ARG A 110 18.24 18.66 -22.86
CA ARG A 110 18.86 18.38 -24.17
C ARG A 110 19.42 19.70 -24.69
N VAL A 111 20.70 19.67 -25.05
CA VAL A 111 21.38 20.69 -25.86
C VAL A 111 20.94 20.51 -27.31
#